data_AF-A0A5A7PQG7-F1
#
_entry.id   AF-A0A5A7PQG7-F1
#
_cell.length_a   1.000
_cell.length_b   1.000
_cell.length_c   1.000
_cell.angle_alpha   90.00
_cell.angle_beta   90.00
_cell.angle_gamma   90.00
#
_symmetry.space_group_name_H-M   'P 1'
#
loop_
_entity.id
_entity.type
_entity.pdbx_description
1 polymer ?
#
loop_
_entity_poly.entity_id
_entity_poly.type
_entity_poly.pdbx_seq_one_letter_code
_entity_poly.pdbx_strand_id
1 'polypeptide(L)'
;GGHPGPQQIKGDQKARLTPRNPQTIPDPHPRFPAKTNREPLKPPETQSPARHHHNQNCVSTHTADSPTVNGPHTSTYTSSEISSPKMTPAVPLTAAQFLLLLLFILGGLWSGPVACWRPWPNSRPNSTDSLLGGSKKYEGSSEFVAMRYHMGPVLTGNITVYPIWYGAWRSAQKRIIREFIGSISAAGLRRPSVSGWWRTVRLYTDQTGANASGTVRIGSEKNDRFYSHGRQLTRLSVQSVIKSAISASTRPLPINPKGGVYLLLTSDDVYVQDFCDNVCGFHYFTFPSIVGYTLPYAWVGNSAKLCPGVCAYPFAVPEYMPGVKAALPPNGDVGVDGMVSVIAHEVAELATNPLVNAWYAGQDPSFPVEIADLCEGIYGTGGGGSYTGQMLNDRDGATYNMRGIRRRFLVQWVWNHLLNYCTGPNALDQ
;
A
#
# COMPACT_ATOMS: atom_id res chain seq x y z
N GLY A 1 41.25 20.69 -83.14
CA GLY A 1 41.59 21.72 -82.14
C GLY A 1 42.16 21.05 -80.91
N GLY A 2 43.43 21.33 -80.60
CA GLY A 2 44.00 21.38 -79.25
C GLY A 2 44.34 20.08 -78.50
N HIS A 3 45.40 19.38 -78.93
CA HIS A 3 46.27 18.53 -78.09
C HIS A 3 47.43 19.38 -77.50
N PRO A 4 48.36 18.89 -76.63
CA PRO A 4 48.47 17.62 -75.89
C PRO A 4 48.84 17.81 -74.37
N GLY A 5 49.13 16.72 -73.62
CA GLY A 5 49.65 16.72 -72.22
C GLY A 5 51.11 17.18 -72.09
N PRO A 6 51.98 16.65 -71.19
CA PRO A 6 51.84 15.83 -69.96
C PRO A 6 52.73 16.38 -68.79
N GLN A 7 53.01 15.56 -67.76
CA GLN A 7 54.24 15.50 -66.92
C GLN A 7 54.12 15.63 -65.40
N GLN A 8 55.07 14.91 -64.80
CA GLN A 8 55.34 14.49 -63.43
C GLN A 8 56.54 15.31 -62.90
N ILE A 9 56.97 15.07 -61.64
CA ILE A 9 58.29 15.40 -61.04
C ILE A 9 58.37 16.85 -60.49
N LYS A 10 58.92 17.27 -59.32
CA LYS A 10 59.90 16.88 -58.26
C LYS A 10 59.55 17.77 -57.03
N GLY A 11 60.02 17.60 -55.79
CA GLY A 11 61.09 16.78 -55.21
C GLY A 11 61.35 17.22 -53.75
N ASP A 12 62.16 16.39 -53.07
CA ASP A 12 63.19 16.70 -52.04
C ASP A 12 62.80 17.47 -50.74
N GLN A 13 63.38 17.27 -49.55
CA GLN A 13 64.43 16.40 -49.00
C GLN A 13 64.40 16.51 -47.45
N LYS A 14 64.92 15.47 -46.77
CA LYS A 14 65.66 15.44 -45.46
C LYS A 14 65.35 16.54 -44.41
N ALA A 15 65.12 16.21 -43.14
CA ALA A 15 66.14 15.61 -42.29
C ALA A 15 65.59 15.04 -40.97
N ARG A 16 66.27 13.99 -40.51
CA ARG A 16 66.16 13.29 -39.24
C ARG A 16 66.90 14.10 -38.15
N LEU A 17 66.26 14.31 -36.99
CA LEU A 17 66.94 14.50 -35.71
C LEU A 17 66.24 13.67 -34.62
N THR A 18 67.09 13.08 -33.79
CA THR A 18 66.93 12.03 -32.77
C THR A 18 66.27 12.52 -31.46
N PRO A 19 65.95 11.60 -30.53
CA PRO A 19 64.85 11.73 -29.57
C PRO A 19 65.26 12.39 -28.25
N ARG A 20 64.28 12.95 -27.52
CA ARG A 20 64.41 13.18 -26.08
C ARG A 20 63.27 12.52 -25.31
N ASN A 21 63.72 11.75 -24.34
CA ASN A 21 63.05 11.10 -23.21
C ASN A 21 61.98 12.00 -22.55
N PRO A 22 60.77 11.49 -22.22
CA PRO A 22 59.88 12.17 -21.29
C PRO A 22 60.27 11.83 -19.85
N GLN A 23 60.59 12.89 -19.08
CA GLN A 23 60.69 12.83 -17.63
C GLN A 23 59.32 12.60 -17.00
N THR A 24 59.30 11.65 -16.08
CA THR A 24 58.34 11.40 -14.99
C THR A 24 58.05 12.67 -14.15
N ILE A 25 56.80 12.91 -13.69
CA ILE A 25 56.28 12.84 -12.29
C ILE A 25 55.15 13.95 -12.19
N PRO A 26 54.13 13.97 -11.29
CA PRO A 26 53.41 12.95 -10.50
C PRO A 26 51.85 13.04 -10.53
N ASP A 27 51.20 11.97 -10.05
CA ASP A 27 49.85 11.93 -9.46
C ASP A 27 49.72 12.74 -8.16
N PRO A 28 48.52 13.28 -7.84
CA PRO A 28 48.17 13.62 -6.47
C PRO A 28 47.06 12.71 -5.91
N HIS A 29 47.45 11.82 -5.00
CA HIS A 29 46.56 11.27 -3.97
C HIS A 29 46.68 12.12 -2.69
N PRO A 30 45.57 12.45 -2.01
CA PRO A 30 45.62 12.86 -0.61
C PRO A 30 45.48 11.64 0.33
N ARG A 31 46.46 11.50 1.22
CA ARG A 31 46.56 10.49 2.28
C ARG A 31 46.07 11.13 3.60
N PHE A 32 45.02 10.58 4.21
CA PHE A 32 44.58 10.94 5.58
C PHE A 32 45.30 10.04 6.62
N PRO A 33 45.61 10.54 7.82
CA PRO A 33 46.36 9.78 8.82
C PRO A 33 45.47 8.84 9.64
N ALA A 34 45.98 7.63 9.87
CA ALA A 34 45.44 6.65 10.79
C ALA A 34 45.73 7.04 12.25
N LYS A 35 44.71 6.97 13.11
CA LYS A 35 44.87 6.78 14.56
C LYS A 35 44.23 5.46 14.95
N THR A 36 45.07 4.58 15.47
CA THR A 36 44.75 3.30 16.09
C THR A 36 44.20 3.54 17.50
N ASN A 37 43.08 2.91 17.84
CA ASN A 37 42.82 2.40 19.18
C ASN A 37 42.05 1.09 19.04
N ARG A 38 42.68 0.00 19.49
CA ARG A 38 42.08 -1.33 19.66
C ARG A 38 41.49 -1.40 21.07
N GLU A 39 40.24 -1.79 21.18
CA GLU A 39 39.72 -2.55 22.33
C GLU A 39 38.90 -3.76 21.81
N PRO A 40 38.88 -4.88 22.55
CA PRO A 40 38.52 -6.19 21.98
C PRO A 40 37.01 -6.48 22.00
N LEU A 41 36.55 -7.08 20.90
CA LEU A 41 35.22 -7.67 20.71
C LEU A 41 34.98 -8.84 21.67
N LYS A 42 33.86 -8.79 22.41
CA LYS A 42 33.28 -9.91 23.15
C LYS A 42 32.31 -10.67 22.22
N PRO A 43 32.29 -12.02 22.22
CA PRO A 43 31.46 -12.80 21.30
C PRO A 43 29.96 -12.74 21.66
N PRO A 44 29.05 -12.93 20.68
CA PRO A 44 27.61 -12.89 20.92
C PRO A 44 27.14 -14.14 21.67
N GLU A 45 26.40 -13.93 22.77
CA GLU A 45 25.61 -14.96 23.43
C GLU A 45 24.43 -15.38 22.54
N THR A 46 24.32 -16.69 22.37
CA THR A 46 23.15 -17.38 21.83
C THR A 46 21.94 -17.20 22.72
N GLN A 47 20.84 -16.65 22.20
CA GLN A 47 19.50 -16.93 22.72
C GLN A 47 18.52 -17.27 21.59
N SER A 48 17.95 -18.47 21.72
CA SER A 48 16.81 -19.00 20.94
C SER A 48 15.49 -18.34 21.39
N PRO A 49 14.37 -18.57 20.68
CA PRO A 49 13.37 -17.55 20.36
C PRO A 49 12.41 -17.24 21.52
N ALA A 50 12.16 -15.95 21.74
CA ALA A 50 11.09 -15.49 22.60
C ALA A 50 9.73 -15.59 21.88
N ARG A 51 8.76 -16.09 22.63
CA ARG A 51 7.39 -16.45 22.24
C ARG A 51 6.60 -15.31 21.60
N HIS A 52 5.80 -15.70 20.61
CA HIS A 52 4.64 -14.97 20.11
C HIS A 52 3.71 -14.51 21.24
N HIS A 53 3.44 -13.20 21.30
CA HIS A 53 2.24 -12.69 21.94
C HIS A 53 1.11 -12.64 20.92
N HIS A 54 0.13 -13.54 21.13
CA HIS A 54 -1.20 -13.47 20.54
C HIS A 54 -1.85 -12.13 20.89
N ASN A 55 -2.27 -11.40 19.86
CA ASN A 55 -3.20 -10.29 20.04
C ASN A 55 -4.60 -10.88 20.21
N GLN A 56 -5.21 -10.65 21.37
CA GLN A 56 -6.54 -11.13 21.71
C GLN A 56 -7.58 -10.33 20.92
N ASN A 57 -8.28 -11.01 20.00
CA ASN A 57 -9.53 -10.54 19.43
C ASN A 57 -10.62 -10.61 20.50
N CYS A 58 -11.31 -9.48 20.73
CA CYS A 58 -12.61 -9.47 21.39
C CYS A 58 -13.64 -10.13 20.47
N VAL A 59 -13.96 -11.40 20.75
CA VAL A 59 -15.14 -12.10 20.22
C VAL A 59 -16.19 -12.11 21.33
N SER A 60 -17.34 -11.50 21.06
CA SER A 60 -18.53 -11.57 21.90
C SER A 60 -19.19 -12.93 21.72
N THR A 61 -19.09 -13.81 22.72
CA THR A 61 -19.84 -15.07 22.80
C THR A 61 -21.12 -14.89 23.61
N HIS A 62 -22.26 -15.03 22.93
CA HIS A 62 -23.53 -15.45 23.55
C HIS A 62 -23.62 -16.98 23.51
N THR A 63 -23.96 -17.62 24.62
CA THR A 63 -24.59 -18.96 24.76
C THR A 63 -24.81 -19.18 26.27
N ALA A 64 -26.02 -19.26 26.83
CA ALA A 64 -27.11 -20.24 26.67
C ALA A 64 -26.70 -21.65 27.15
N ASP A 65 -26.98 -21.91 28.44
CA ASP A 65 -26.77 -23.18 29.14
C ASP A 65 -27.83 -24.23 28.81
N SER A 66 -27.41 -25.50 28.75
CA SER A 66 -28.24 -26.68 29.03
C SER A 66 -27.34 -27.86 29.43
N PRO A 67 -27.63 -28.62 30.51
CA PRO A 67 -26.79 -29.75 30.93
C PRO A 67 -27.45 -31.12 30.70
N THR A 68 -26.62 -32.14 30.44
CA THR A 68 -26.82 -33.56 30.79
C THR A 68 -25.42 -34.13 31.10
N VAL A 69 -25.18 -34.96 32.13
CA VAL A 69 -25.37 -36.42 32.17
C VAL A 69 -25.12 -36.98 33.61
N ASN A 70 -25.83 -38.06 33.96
CA ASN A 70 -25.79 -38.96 35.14
C ASN A 70 -24.38 -39.49 35.52
N GLY A 71 -24.00 -40.00 36.71
CA GLY A 71 -24.61 -40.48 37.97
C GLY A 71 -23.46 -41.12 38.81
N PRO A 72 -23.67 -42.18 39.62
CA PRO A 72 -24.29 -42.28 40.95
C PRO A 72 -23.24 -42.39 42.10
N HIS A 73 -23.62 -42.15 43.37
CA HIS A 73 -23.13 -42.89 44.55
C HIS A 73 -23.93 -42.53 45.82
N THR A 74 -23.92 -43.49 46.74
CA THR A 74 -24.90 -43.83 47.78
C THR A 74 -24.76 -43.10 49.13
N SER A 75 -25.93 -42.74 49.68
CA SER A 75 -26.41 -42.67 51.08
C SER A 75 -25.44 -42.58 52.28
N THR A 76 -25.61 -41.51 53.07
CA THR A 76 -25.69 -41.61 54.54
C THR A 76 -26.60 -40.51 55.10
N TYR A 77 -27.56 -40.91 55.94
CA TYR A 77 -28.48 -40.06 56.70
C TYR A 77 -27.78 -39.49 57.93
N THR A 78 -27.85 -38.17 58.13
CA THR A 78 -27.86 -37.56 59.47
C THR A 78 -28.71 -36.29 59.44
N SER A 79 -29.71 -36.28 60.32
CA SER A 79 -30.65 -35.20 60.61
C SER A 79 -29.99 -34.04 61.34
N SER A 80 -30.25 -32.80 60.92
CA SER A 80 -30.13 -31.62 61.79
C SER A 80 -31.10 -30.52 61.39
N GLU A 81 -31.73 -29.98 62.43
CA GLU A 81 -32.89 -29.10 62.55
C GLU A 81 -32.93 -27.84 61.66
N ILE A 82 -34.17 -27.46 61.32
CA ILE A 82 -34.55 -26.19 60.67
C ILE A 82 -34.60 -25.09 61.73
N SER A 83 -33.81 -24.02 61.57
CA SER A 83 -33.99 -22.75 62.27
C SER A 83 -34.29 -21.64 61.27
N SER A 84 -35.44 -20.98 61.45
CA SER A 84 -35.90 -19.81 60.68
C SER A 84 -34.91 -18.64 60.74
N PRO A 85 -34.73 -17.84 59.66
CA PRO A 85 -33.98 -16.60 59.73
C PRO A 85 -34.82 -15.50 60.42
N LYS A 86 -34.26 -14.89 61.47
CA LYS A 86 -34.79 -13.68 62.09
C LYS A 86 -34.68 -12.50 61.12
N MET A 87 -35.80 -11.81 60.89
CA MET A 87 -35.81 -10.49 60.24
C MET A 87 -35.05 -9.48 61.10
N THR A 88 -34.04 -8.83 60.52
CA THR A 88 -33.40 -7.63 61.07
C THR A 88 -34.21 -6.39 60.65
N PRO A 89 -34.43 -5.40 61.56
CA PRO A 89 -35.13 -4.18 61.20
C PRO A 89 -34.27 -3.29 60.27
N ALA A 90 -34.95 -2.58 59.36
CA ALA A 90 -34.32 -1.65 58.44
C ALA A 90 -33.65 -0.48 59.20
N VAL A 91 -32.39 -0.21 58.88
CA VAL A 91 -31.65 0.94 59.40
C VAL A 91 -32.12 2.20 58.66
N PRO A 92 -32.51 3.29 59.35
CA PRO A 92 -32.94 4.51 58.68
C PRO A 92 -31.74 5.18 57.98
N LEU A 93 -31.92 5.54 56.71
CA LEU A 93 -30.92 6.29 55.95
C LEU A 93 -30.62 7.61 56.63
N THR A 94 -29.33 7.94 56.75
CA THR A 94 -28.88 9.19 57.36
C THR A 94 -29.13 10.38 56.43
N ALA A 95 -29.24 11.58 56.98
CA ALA A 95 -29.49 12.82 56.22
C ALA A 95 -28.48 13.05 55.07
N ALA A 96 -27.26 12.53 55.19
CA ALA A 96 -26.24 12.57 54.15
C ALA A 96 -26.59 11.71 52.92
N GLN A 97 -27.26 10.57 53.11
CA GLN A 97 -27.67 9.70 52.01
C GLN A 97 -28.89 10.25 51.26
N PHE A 98 -29.78 10.98 51.96
CA PHE A 98 -30.85 11.75 51.32
C PHE A 98 -30.30 12.92 50.48
N LEU A 99 -29.25 13.60 50.95
CA LEU A 99 -28.63 14.70 50.21
C LEU A 99 -27.94 14.22 48.92
N LEU A 100 -27.28 13.06 48.97
CA LEU A 100 -26.67 12.43 47.78
C LEU A 100 -27.71 11.97 46.75
N LEU A 101 -28.85 11.42 47.20
CA LEU A 101 -29.97 11.09 46.32
C LEU A 101 -30.63 12.34 45.72
N LEU A 102 -30.77 13.41 46.50
CA LEU A 102 -31.31 14.68 46.00
C LEU A 102 -30.40 15.32 44.94
N LEU A 103 -29.07 15.28 45.14
CA LEU A 103 -28.08 15.76 44.17
C LEU A 103 -28.07 14.91 42.88
N PHE A 104 -28.29 13.60 42.98
CA PHE A 104 -28.43 12.73 41.81
C PHE A 104 -29.72 13.02 41.02
N ILE A 105 -30.84 13.28 41.72
CA ILE A 105 -32.12 13.62 41.09
C ILE A 105 -32.09 15.04 40.49
N LEU A 106 -31.44 16.00 41.15
CA LEU A 106 -31.24 17.36 40.63
C LEU A 106 -30.23 17.42 39.49
N GLY A 107 -29.20 16.56 39.48
CA GLY A 107 -28.25 16.42 38.36
C GLY A 107 -28.84 15.74 37.12
N GLY A 108 -29.83 14.85 37.29
CA GLY A 108 -30.54 14.20 36.19
C GLY A 108 -31.58 15.07 35.48
N LEU A 109 -31.94 16.22 36.06
CA LEU A 109 -32.91 17.16 35.49
C LEU A 109 -32.26 18.33 34.72
N TRP A 110 -30.93 18.31 34.58
CA TRP A 110 -30.14 19.28 33.82
C TRP A 110 -29.34 18.65 32.67
N SER A 111 -29.88 17.62 32.04
CA SER A 111 -29.51 17.27 30.67
C SER A 111 -30.34 18.11 29.71
N GLY A 112 -30.00 19.39 29.58
CA GLY A 112 -30.41 20.15 28.40
C GLY A 112 -29.85 19.44 27.16
N PRO A 113 -30.54 19.47 26.00
CA PRO A 113 -29.98 18.87 24.79
C PRO A 113 -28.65 19.57 24.54
N VAL A 114 -27.55 18.83 24.61
CA VAL A 114 -26.31 19.25 23.97
C VAL A 114 -26.62 19.37 22.50
N ALA A 115 -26.94 20.59 22.07
CA ALA A 115 -26.99 20.94 20.68
C ALA A 115 -25.56 20.76 20.16
N CYS A 116 -25.25 19.56 19.65
CA CYS A 116 -24.12 19.38 18.77
C CYS A 116 -24.30 20.40 17.66
N TRP A 117 -23.42 21.39 17.63
CA TRP A 117 -23.35 22.40 16.60
C TRP A 117 -23.20 21.68 15.26
N ARG A 118 -24.29 21.55 14.50
CA ARG A 118 -24.24 21.14 13.10
C ARG A 118 -23.79 22.35 12.29
N PRO A 119 -22.63 22.32 11.61
CA PRO A 119 -22.45 23.22 10.50
C PRO A 119 -23.50 22.78 9.45
N TRP A 120 -24.30 23.73 8.95
CA TRP A 120 -25.32 23.56 7.89
C TRP A 120 -26.74 23.11 8.33
N PRO A 121 -27.65 24.07 8.67
CA PRO A 121 -29.04 23.77 9.03
C PRO A 121 -29.98 23.48 7.84
N ASN A 122 -29.53 23.66 6.59
CA ASN A 122 -30.43 23.75 5.42
C ASN A 122 -30.15 22.71 4.32
N SER A 123 -29.77 21.49 4.69
CA SER A 123 -29.73 20.37 3.73
C SER A 123 -30.98 19.51 3.88
N ARG A 124 -31.86 19.54 2.88
CA ARG A 124 -32.99 18.60 2.79
C ARG A 124 -32.41 17.21 2.47
N PRO A 125 -32.52 16.22 3.37
CA PRO A 125 -31.98 14.90 3.10
C PRO A 125 -32.78 14.25 1.96
N ASN A 126 -32.08 13.83 0.92
CA ASN A 126 -32.67 12.98 -0.11
C ASN A 126 -32.96 11.61 0.53
N SER A 127 -33.99 10.90 0.07
CA SER A 127 -34.45 9.64 0.68
C SER A 127 -33.38 8.52 0.79
N THR A 128 -32.24 8.67 0.12
CA THR A 128 -31.05 7.81 0.25
C THR A 128 -30.24 8.05 1.53
N ASP A 129 -30.26 9.26 2.11
CA ASP A 129 -29.55 9.57 3.37
C ASP A 129 -30.18 8.88 4.58
N SER A 130 -31.46 8.50 4.50
CA SER A 130 -32.17 7.82 5.61
C SER A 130 -31.88 6.32 5.68
N LEU A 131 -31.27 5.72 4.66
CA LEU A 131 -30.93 4.29 4.63
C LEU A 131 -29.55 3.97 5.20
N LEU A 132 -28.69 4.98 5.35
CA LEU A 132 -27.32 4.86 5.85
C LEU A 132 -27.08 5.95 6.89
N GLY A 133 -27.27 5.63 8.17
CA GLY A 133 -27.02 6.57 9.25
C GLY A 133 -25.60 7.15 9.23
N GLY A 134 -25.43 8.36 9.79
CA GLY A 134 -24.16 9.11 9.79
C GLY A 134 -22.92 8.39 10.36
N SER A 135 -23.10 7.22 10.98
CA SER A 135 -22.02 6.30 11.39
C SER A 135 -21.20 5.74 10.22
N LYS A 136 -21.67 5.84 8.98
CA LYS A 136 -21.00 5.28 7.80
C LYS A 136 -20.02 6.25 7.13
N LYS A 137 -19.91 7.52 7.57
CA LYS A 137 -19.03 8.56 6.98
C LYS A 137 -17.55 8.48 7.43
N TYR A 138 -17.15 7.30 7.85
CA TYR A 138 -15.96 7.07 8.67
C TYR A 138 -15.22 5.83 8.15
N GLU A 139 -15.28 5.59 6.83
CA GLU A 139 -14.65 4.43 6.20
C GLU A 139 -13.15 4.43 6.49
N GLY A 140 -12.73 3.53 7.38
CA GLY A 140 -11.35 3.47 7.88
C GLY A 140 -10.96 4.59 8.86
N SER A 141 -11.85 5.52 9.23
CA SER A 141 -11.48 6.61 10.13
C SER A 141 -11.08 6.08 11.50
N SER A 142 -10.03 6.65 12.08
CA SER A 142 -9.55 6.29 13.40
C SER A 142 -8.89 7.49 14.03
N GLU A 143 -9.28 7.83 15.27
CA GLU A 143 -8.62 8.86 16.07
C GLU A 143 -7.17 8.49 16.43
N PHE A 144 -6.80 7.22 16.24
CA PHE A 144 -5.46 6.70 16.47
C PHE A 144 -4.59 6.73 15.22
N VAL A 145 -5.14 7.02 14.04
CA VAL A 145 -4.36 7.16 12.81
C VAL A 145 -3.79 8.57 12.75
N ALA A 146 -2.51 8.67 13.08
CA ALA A 146 -1.73 9.90 12.97
C ALA A 146 -0.85 9.87 11.72
N MET A 147 -1.42 10.17 10.55
CA MET A 147 -0.66 10.30 9.30
C MET A 147 0.32 11.47 9.40
N ARG A 148 1.62 11.22 9.21
CA ARG A 148 2.68 12.21 9.43
C ARG A 148 3.70 12.22 8.30
N TYR A 149 4.28 13.39 8.11
CA TYR A 149 5.44 13.59 7.24
C TYR A 149 6.73 13.50 8.06
N HIS A 150 7.68 12.73 7.57
CA HIS A 150 8.93 12.32 8.23
C HIS A 150 10.17 12.82 7.50
N MET A 151 10.02 13.92 6.74
CA MET A 151 11.11 14.65 6.08
C MET A 151 11.80 13.93 4.90
N GLY A 152 11.32 12.74 4.50
CA GLY A 152 11.75 12.06 3.29
C GLY A 152 11.21 12.68 2.00
N PRO A 153 11.78 12.35 0.83
CA PRO A 153 11.32 12.93 -0.43
C PRO A 153 9.92 12.45 -0.80
N VAL A 154 9.19 13.26 -1.58
CA VAL A 154 7.96 12.91 -2.29
C VAL A 154 8.22 13.04 -3.79
N LEU A 155 7.57 12.23 -4.64
CA LEU A 155 7.73 12.35 -6.09
C LEU A 155 6.92 13.56 -6.62
N THR A 156 7.51 14.75 -6.53
CA THR A 156 6.86 16.03 -6.90
C THR A 156 7.00 16.38 -8.39
N GLY A 157 8.09 15.91 -9.03
CA GLY A 157 8.30 16.02 -10.47
C GLY A 157 7.52 14.97 -11.28
N ASN A 158 7.55 15.06 -12.61
CA ASN A 158 6.83 14.10 -13.47
C ASN A 158 7.26 12.65 -13.21
N ILE A 159 6.30 11.81 -12.82
CA ILE A 159 6.50 10.38 -12.56
C ILE A 159 6.50 9.59 -13.87
N THR A 160 7.52 8.78 -14.06
CA THR A 160 7.70 7.88 -15.19
C THR A 160 7.71 6.46 -14.68
N VAL A 161 6.64 5.71 -14.95
CA VAL A 161 6.58 4.29 -14.60
C VAL A 161 7.28 3.51 -15.70
N TYR A 162 8.26 2.69 -15.34
CA TYR A 162 8.99 1.77 -16.24
C TYR A 162 8.56 0.33 -15.96
N PRO A 163 7.56 -0.21 -16.65
CA PRO A 163 7.15 -1.60 -16.50
C PRO A 163 8.26 -2.58 -16.88
N ILE A 164 8.52 -3.54 -16.00
CA ILE A 164 9.37 -4.71 -16.24
C ILE A 164 8.47 -5.94 -16.20
N TRP A 165 8.17 -6.51 -17.37
CA TRP A 165 7.35 -7.71 -17.51
C TRP A 165 8.23 -8.95 -17.34
N TYR A 166 8.18 -9.57 -16.16
CA TYR A 166 8.96 -10.75 -15.85
C TYR A 166 8.11 -12.02 -16.00
N GLY A 167 8.54 -12.91 -16.89
CA GLY A 167 7.86 -14.15 -17.25
C GLY A 167 6.87 -14.04 -18.42
N ALA A 168 5.94 -14.99 -18.51
CA ALA A 168 5.08 -15.22 -19.66
C ALA A 168 3.81 -14.34 -19.63
N TRP A 169 3.92 -13.13 -20.19
CA TRP A 169 2.81 -12.18 -20.22
C TRP A 169 2.12 -12.10 -21.58
N ARG A 170 0.78 -12.17 -21.58
CA ARG A 170 -0.04 -11.95 -22.78
C ARG A 170 -0.16 -10.46 -23.12
N SER A 171 -0.24 -10.13 -24.40
CA SER A 171 -0.40 -8.73 -24.85
C SER A 171 -1.67 -8.06 -24.32
N ALA A 172 -2.76 -8.81 -24.15
CA ALA A 172 -4.02 -8.33 -23.59
C ALA A 172 -3.86 -7.89 -22.12
N GLN A 173 -3.19 -8.70 -21.31
CA GLN A 173 -2.91 -8.43 -19.90
C GLN A 173 -2.09 -7.15 -19.72
N LYS A 174 -0.99 -7.02 -20.47
CA LYS A 174 -0.17 -5.80 -20.43
C LYS A 174 -0.97 -4.56 -20.83
N ARG A 175 -1.91 -4.69 -21.77
CA ARG A 175 -2.75 -3.56 -22.23
C ARG A 175 -3.64 -3.03 -21.11
N ILE A 176 -4.22 -3.90 -20.28
CA ILE A 176 -5.04 -3.50 -19.13
C ILE A 176 -4.22 -2.62 -18.18
N ILE A 177 -3.04 -3.10 -17.78
CA ILE A 177 -2.15 -2.38 -16.85
C ILE A 177 -1.64 -1.07 -17.45
N ARG A 178 -1.25 -1.05 -18.73
CA ARG A 178 -0.87 0.20 -19.40
C ARG A 178 -2.02 1.21 -19.45
N GLU A 179 -3.23 0.76 -19.75
CA GLU A 179 -4.38 1.65 -19.81
C GLU A 179 -4.78 2.15 -18.41
N PHE A 180 -4.55 1.37 -17.36
CA PHE A 180 -4.68 1.84 -15.97
C PHE A 180 -3.68 2.96 -15.66
N ILE A 181 -2.37 2.70 -15.81
CA ILE A 181 -1.31 3.69 -15.50
C ILE A 181 -1.50 4.96 -16.33
N GLY A 182 -1.81 4.83 -17.63
CA GLY A 182 -2.09 5.97 -18.49
C GLY A 182 -3.34 6.77 -18.09
N SER A 183 -4.28 6.17 -17.35
CA SER A 183 -5.50 6.84 -16.89
C SER A 183 -5.30 7.73 -15.67
N ILE A 184 -4.17 7.60 -14.96
CA ILE A 184 -3.87 8.38 -13.74
C ILE A 184 -3.84 9.89 -14.03
N SER A 185 -3.22 10.29 -15.14
CA SER A 185 -3.12 11.71 -15.54
C SER A 185 -4.04 12.08 -16.69
N ALA A 186 -4.99 11.23 -17.06
CA ALA A 186 -5.89 11.48 -18.17
C ALA A 186 -6.90 12.60 -17.83
N ALA A 187 -6.99 13.59 -18.72
CA ALA A 187 -7.97 14.66 -18.66
C ALA A 187 -9.30 14.25 -19.29
N GLY A 188 -10.39 14.92 -18.90
CA GLY A 188 -11.71 14.76 -19.53
C GLY A 188 -12.40 13.42 -19.30
N LEU A 189 -11.88 12.55 -18.42
CA LEU A 189 -12.54 11.29 -18.10
C LEU A 189 -13.88 11.52 -17.38
N ARG A 190 -14.89 10.71 -17.74
CA ARG A 190 -16.17 10.69 -17.04
C ARG A 190 -15.95 10.25 -15.59
N ARG A 191 -16.56 10.98 -14.65
CA ARG A 191 -16.53 10.62 -13.23
C ARG A 191 -17.47 9.43 -12.93
N PRO A 192 -17.14 8.61 -11.91
CA PRO A 192 -15.88 8.59 -11.16
C PRO A 192 -14.71 8.11 -12.04
N SER A 193 -13.51 8.67 -11.87
CA SER A 193 -12.35 8.41 -12.75
C SER A 193 -11.06 8.08 -12.00
N VAL A 194 -10.14 7.38 -12.65
CA VAL A 194 -8.80 7.07 -12.10
C VAL A 194 -8.04 8.36 -11.76
N SER A 195 -8.11 9.38 -12.63
CA SER A 195 -7.53 10.69 -12.34
C SER A 195 -8.24 11.45 -11.22
N GLY A 196 -9.48 11.10 -10.90
CA GLY A 196 -10.20 11.59 -9.72
C GLY A 196 -9.68 10.94 -8.44
N TRP A 197 -9.46 9.63 -8.47
CA TRP A 197 -8.84 8.88 -7.36
C TRP A 197 -7.42 9.40 -7.04
N TRP A 198 -6.60 9.66 -8.05
CA TRP A 198 -5.25 10.21 -7.86
C TRP A 198 -5.21 11.60 -7.21
N ARG A 199 -6.33 12.34 -7.15
CA ARG A 199 -6.36 13.64 -6.47
C ARG A 199 -6.09 13.53 -4.97
N THR A 200 -6.48 12.43 -4.34
CA THR A 200 -6.18 12.19 -2.92
C THR A 200 -4.68 12.00 -2.70
N VAL A 201 -4.00 11.25 -3.58
CA VAL A 201 -2.53 11.09 -3.55
C VAL A 201 -1.82 12.44 -3.67
N ARG A 202 -2.36 13.36 -4.48
CA ARG A 202 -1.83 14.72 -4.64
C ARG A 202 -2.00 15.61 -3.41
N LEU A 203 -2.67 15.17 -2.34
CA LEU A 203 -2.77 15.96 -1.10
C LEU A 203 -1.50 15.88 -0.25
N TYR A 204 -0.60 14.96 -0.55
CA TYR A 204 0.63 14.73 0.19
C TYR A 204 1.76 15.59 -0.37
N THR A 205 2.56 16.21 0.49
CA THR A 205 3.59 17.19 0.11
C THR A 205 4.96 16.84 0.66
N ASP A 206 6.03 17.30 0.00
CA ASP A 206 7.37 17.29 0.59
C ASP A 206 7.59 18.47 1.57
N GLN A 207 8.82 18.58 2.07
CA GLN A 207 9.27 19.64 2.97
C GLN A 207 9.19 21.06 2.39
N THR A 208 9.10 21.19 1.06
CA THR A 208 8.96 22.48 0.37
C THR A 208 7.49 22.88 0.20
N GLY A 209 6.56 22.00 0.58
CA GLY A 209 5.14 22.15 0.32
C GLY A 209 4.73 21.74 -1.10
N ALA A 210 5.64 21.16 -1.89
CA ALA A 210 5.32 20.67 -3.23
C ALA A 210 4.57 19.35 -3.15
N ASN A 211 3.42 19.28 -3.80
CA ASN A 211 2.54 18.11 -3.81
C ASN A 211 3.13 16.95 -4.63
N ALA A 212 2.75 15.72 -4.27
CA ALA A 212 2.94 14.56 -5.12
C ALA A 212 2.41 14.82 -6.53
N SER A 213 3.15 14.36 -7.53
CA SER A 213 2.93 14.78 -8.91
C SER A 213 1.56 14.36 -9.44
N GLY A 214 0.87 15.29 -10.09
CA GLY A 214 -0.32 14.97 -10.89
C GLY A 214 0.00 14.32 -12.22
N THR A 215 1.27 14.24 -12.61
CA THR A 215 1.73 13.73 -13.91
C THR A 215 2.40 12.38 -13.74
N VAL A 216 1.73 11.34 -14.20
CA VAL A 216 2.18 9.96 -14.26
C VAL A 216 2.09 9.49 -15.71
N ARG A 217 3.19 8.98 -16.24
CA ARG A 217 3.26 8.46 -17.60
C ARG A 217 4.02 7.16 -17.66
N ILE A 218 3.70 6.37 -18.68
CA ILE A 218 4.44 5.15 -18.99
C ILE A 218 5.70 5.53 -19.76
N GLY A 219 6.84 5.03 -19.28
CA GLY A 219 8.14 5.14 -19.93
C GLY A 219 8.44 3.96 -20.84
N SER A 220 9.73 3.74 -21.10
CA SER A 220 10.19 2.52 -21.76
C SER A 220 9.89 1.29 -20.91
N GLU A 221 9.67 0.16 -21.59
CA GLU A 221 9.29 -1.09 -20.96
C GLU A 221 10.34 -2.17 -21.21
N LYS A 222 10.54 -3.06 -20.23
CA LYS A 222 11.41 -4.21 -20.36
C LYS A 222 10.60 -5.50 -20.35
N ASN A 223 10.99 -6.45 -21.19
CA ASN A 223 10.39 -7.78 -21.22
C ASN A 223 11.47 -8.81 -20.92
N ASP A 224 11.25 -9.60 -19.89
CA ASP A 224 12.06 -10.74 -19.52
C ASP A 224 11.22 -12.02 -19.56
N ARG A 225 10.94 -12.47 -20.79
CA ARG A 225 10.15 -13.67 -21.05
C ARG A 225 10.87 -14.98 -20.74
N PHE A 226 12.17 -14.91 -20.46
CA PHE A 226 13.03 -16.09 -20.27
C PHE A 226 13.40 -16.32 -18.81
N TYR A 227 12.79 -15.56 -17.89
CA TYR A 227 12.99 -15.71 -16.45
C TYR A 227 14.48 -15.63 -16.10
N SER A 228 15.14 -14.51 -16.42
CA SER A 228 16.61 -14.40 -16.30
C SER A 228 17.18 -14.66 -14.90
N HIS A 229 16.33 -14.61 -13.86
CA HIS A 229 16.64 -14.93 -12.47
C HIS A 229 15.83 -16.12 -11.93
N GLY A 230 15.29 -16.97 -12.80
CA GLY A 230 14.47 -18.14 -12.45
C GLY A 230 13.01 -17.81 -12.13
N ARG A 231 12.22 -18.83 -11.77
CA ARG A 231 10.78 -18.71 -11.47
C ARG A 231 10.46 -18.51 -9.99
N GLN A 232 11.48 -18.52 -9.13
CA GLN A 232 11.37 -18.27 -7.71
C GLN A 232 12.28 -17.08 -7.40
N LEU A 233 11.69 -15.99 -6.93
CA LEU A 233 12.41 -14.77 -6.61
C LEU A 233 12.34 -14.49 -5.10
N THR A 234 13.32 -13.77 -4.60
CA THR A 234 13.33 -13.15 -3.27
C THR A 234 13.31 -11.64 -3.43
N ARG A 235 13.12 -10.91 -2.32
CA ARG A 235 13.26 -9.44 -2.34
C ARG A 235 14.62 -8.98 -2.87
N LEU A 236 15.68 -9.75 -2.63
CA LEU A 236 17.01 -9.48 -3.18
C LEU A 236 17.09 -9.74 -4.68
N SER A 237 16.54 -10.85 -5.17
CA SER A 237 16.60 -11.16 -6.61
C SER A 237 15.69 -10.24 -7.45
N VAL A 238 14.62 -9.69 -6.86
CA VAL A 238 13.83 -8.60 -7.47
C VAL A 238 14.72 -7.41 -7.85
N GLN A 239 15.63 -6.99 -6.97
CA GLN A 239 16.59 -5.93 -7.28
C GLN A 239 17.56 -6.34 -8.40
N SER A 240 17.97 -7.61 -8.43
CA SER A 240 18.80 -8.16 -9.51
C SER A 240 18.08 -8.16 -10.86
N VAL A 241 16.77 -8.41 -10.90
CA VAL A 241 15.95 -8.27 -12.12
C VAL A 241 15.93 -6.82 -12.60
N ILE A 242 15.75 -5.85 -11.68
CA ILE A 242 15.81 -4.41 -12.01
C ILE A 242 17.19 -4.04 -12.55
N LYS A 243 18.27 -4.53 -11.93
CA LYS A 243 19.64 -4.36 -12.44
C LYS A 243 19.77 -4.85 -13.87
N SER A 244 19.32 -6.08 -14.16
CA SER A 244 19.34 -6.65 -15.51
C SER A 244 18.52 -5.82 -16.49
N ALA A 245 17.41 -5.19 -16.06
CA ALA A 245 16.59 -4.34 -16.92
C ALA A 245 17.29 -3.02 -17.30
N ILE A 246 18.02 -2.39 -16.37
CA ILE A 246 18.74 -1.13 -16.61
C ILE A 246 20.11 -1.33 -17.28
N SER A 247 20.75 -2.49 -17.09
CA SER A 247 22.07 -2.80 -17.65
C SER A 247 22.01 -3.68 -18.90
N ALA A 248 20.82 -3.91 -19.45
CA ALA A 248 20.67 -4.79 -20.60
C ALA A 248 21.36 -4.24 -21.85
N SER A 249 21.98 -5.14 -22.62
CA SER A 249 22.62 -4.81 -23.90
C SER A 249 21.66 -4.26 -24.95
N THR A 250 20.39 -4.68 -24.91
CA THR A 250 19.36 -4.26 -25.87
C THR A 250 18.25 -3.50 -25.17
N ARG A 251 18.02 -2.23 -25.54
CA ARG A 251 16.98 -1.37 -24.94
C ARG A 251 17.01 -1.42 -23.40
N PRO A 252 18.08 -0.95 -22.75
CA PRO A 252 18.10 -0.79 -21.31
C PRO A 252 17.04 0.22 -20.87
N LEU A 253 16.49 0.04 -19.67
CA LEU A 253 15.69 1.09 -19.05
C LEU A 253 16.59 2.27 -18.64
N PRO A 254 16.14 3.52 -18.81
CA PRO A 254 16.92 4.68 -18.38
C PRO A 254 17.03 4.69 -16.85
N ILE A 255 18.13 5.24 -16.33
CA ILE A 255 18.36 5.45 -14.90
C ILE A 255 17.72 6.79 -14.51
N ASN A 256 16.70 6.78 -13.66
CA ASN A 256 15.91 7.95 -13.29
C ASN A 256 15.56 7.94 -11.79
N PRO A 257 16.49 8.34 -10.90
CA PRO A 257 16.28 8.31 -9.46
C PRO A 257 15.31 9.40 -8.95
N LYS A 258 15.03 10.45 -9.74
CA LYS A 258 14.23 11.61 -9.29
C LYS A 258 12.73 11.48 -9.59
N GLY A 259 12.37 10.71 -10.60
CA GLY A 259 10.96 10.55 -10.99
C GLY A 259 10.70 9.24 -11.72
N GLY A 260 11.60 8.26 -11.60
CA GLY A 260 11.43 6.93 -12.15
C GLY A 260 10.82 5.99 -11.11
N VAL A 261 9.80 5.26 -11.51
CA VAL A 261 9.21 4.16 -10.75
C VAL A 261 9.44 2.89 -11.55
N TYR A 262 10.30 2.00 -11.06
CA TYR A 262 10.59 0.72 -11.71
C TYR A 262 9.56 -0.30 -11.24
N LEU A 263 8.56 -0.59 -12.08
CA LEU A 263 7.44 -1.45 -11.72
C LEU A 263 7.69 -2.87 -12.25
N LEU A 264 8.16 -3.76 -11.39
CA LEU A 264 8.35 -5.18 -11.70
C LEU A 264 7.03 -5.93 -11.57
N LEU A 265 6.61 -6.57 -12.67
CA LEU A 265 5.35 -7.30 -12.75
C LEU A 265 5.66 -8.75 -13.11
N THR A 266 5.39 -9.68 -12.19
CA THR A 266 5.62 -11.11 -12.42
C THR A 266 4.37 -11.78 -12.98
N SER A 267 4.54 -12.66 -13.97
CA SER A 267 3.44 -13.48 -14.51
C SER A 267 2.95 -14.50 -13.48
N ASP A 268 1.80 -15.12 -13.78
CA ASP A 268 1.08 -16.05 -12.89
C ASP A 268 1.84 -17.36 -12.56
N ASP A 269 3.00 -17.55 -13.17
CA ASP A 269 3.84 -18.75 -13.08
C ASP A 269 5.23 -18.46 -12.48
N VAL A 270 5.33 -17.34 -11.75
CA VAL A 270 6.52 -16.91 -10.99
C VAL A 270 6.12 -16.69 -9.54
N TYR A 271 6.83 -17.36 -8.64
CA TYR A 271 6.70 -17.18 -7.20
C TYR A 271 7.71 -16.14 -6.73
N VAL A 272 7.30 -15.27 -5.80
CA VAL A 272 8.19 -14.38 -5.06
C VAL A 272 8.00 -14.67 -3.57
N GLN A 273 9.08 -14.63 -2.80
CA GLN A 273 9.06 -14.84 -1.36
C GLN A 273 7.94 -14.02 -0.68
N ASP A 274 7.16 -14.68 0.18
CA ASP A 274 6.01 -14.15 0.93
C ASP A 274 4.80 -13.74 0.07
N PHE A 275 4.84 -13.95 -1.25
CA PHE A 275 3.70 -13.73 -2.12
C PHE A 275 2.55 -14.64 -1.71
N CYS A 276 1.34 -14.08 -1.61
CA CYS A 276 0.11 -14.75 -1.20
C CYS A 276 -0.05 -15.10 0.28
N ASP A 277 1.03 -15.07 1.06
CA ASP A 277 0.97 -15.27 2.51
C ASP A 277 0.82 -13.94 3.24
N ASN A 278 1.71 -12.99 2.94
CA ASN A 278 1.78 -11.71 3.65
C ASN A 278 1.58 -10.52 2.72
N VAL A 279 1.89 -10.66 1.43
CA VAL A 279 1.89 -9.53 0.49
C VAL A 279 1.41 -9.94 -0.90
N CYS A 280 0.77 -8.99 -1.59
CA CYS A 280 0.41 -9.09 -3.01
C CYS A 280 1.35 -8.27 -3.92
N GLY A 281 2.04 -7.32 -3.30
CA GLY A 281 3.04 -6.44 -3.85
C GLY A 281 3.86 -5.84 -2.71
N PHE A 282 4.91 -5.12 -3.06
CA PHE A 282 5.55 -4.20 -2.13
C PHE A 282 6.31 -3.14 -2.94
N HIS A 283 6.57 -2.01 -2.32
CA HIS A 283 7.50 -1.02 -2.84
C HIS A 283 8.70 -0.83 -1.93
N TYR A 284 9.80 -0.41 -2.53
CA TYR A 284 11.05 -0.10 -1.83
C TYR A 284 11.97 0.72 -2.75
N PHE A 285 13.23 0.90 -2.36
CA PHE A 285 14.27 1.46 -3.21
C PHE A 285 15.41 0.47 -3.41
N THR A 286 16.02 0.48 -4.60
CA THR A 286 17.15 -0.41 -4.87
C THR A 286 18.38 0.01 -4.07
N PHE A 287 19.19 -0.96 -3.64
CA PHE A 287 20.46 -0.66 -2.99
C PHE A 287 21.55 -0.37 -4.03
N PRO A 288 22.34 0.71 -3.86
CA PRO A 288 23.50 0.98 -4.73
C PRO A 288 24.51 -0.16 -4.79
N SER A 289 24.66 -0.93 -3.71
CA SER A 289 25.53 -2.12 -3.67
C SER A 289 25.08 -3.24 -4.61
N ILE A 290 23.79 -3.33 -4.94
CA ILE A 290 23.23 -4.34 -5.83
C ILE A 290 23.10 -3.77 -7.24
N VAL A 291 22.39 -2.65 -7.38
CA VAL A 291 21.94 -2.11 -8.68
C VAL A 291 22.87 -1.02 -9.22
N GLY A 292 23.73 -0.43 -8.37
CA GLY A 292 24.58 0.72 -8.72
C GLY A 292 23.89 2.07 -8.48
N TYR A 293 22.59 2.07 -8.20
CA TYR A 293 21.77 3.27 -8.02
C TYR A 293 20.71 3.05 -6.95
N THR A 294 20.29 4.14 -6.29
CA THR A 294 19.08 4.17 -5.47
C THR A 294 17.91 4.56 -6.36
N LEU A 295 17.03 3.60 -6.67
CA LEU A 295 15.90 3.78 -7.57
C LEU A 295 14.61 3.33 -6.87
N PRO A 296 13.56 4.17 -6.82
CA PRO A 296 12.25 3.75 -6.31
C PRO A 296 11.65 2.67 -7.21
N TYR A 297 11.20 1.56 -6.61
CA TYR A 297 10.64 0.44 -7.34
C TYR A 297 9.47 -0.18 -6.58
N ALA A 298 8.58 -0.83 -7.33
CA ALA A 298 7.55 -1.69 -6.78
C ALA A 298 7.61 -3.04 -7.48
N TRP A 299 7.26 -4.09 -6.76
CA TRP A 299 6.93 -5.38 -7.32
C TRP A 299 5.46 -5.69 -7.07
N VAL A 300 4.78 -6.26 -8.07
CA VAL A 300 3.41 -6.79 -7.93
C VAL A 300 3.34 -8.16 -8.60
N GLY A 301 2.78 -9.14 -7.88
CA GLY A 301 2.61 -10.51 -8.34
C GLY A 301 1.25 -10.78 -8.97
N ASN A 302 1.21 -11.59 -10.02
CA ASN A 302 -0.05 -12.09 -10.58
C ASN A 302 -0.54 -13.32 -9.79
N SER A 303 -1.62 -13.15 -9.04
CA SER A 303 -2.14 -14.16 -8.12
C SER A 303 -3.06 -15.20 -8.76
N ALA A 304 -3.37 -15.08 -10.06
CA ALA A 304 -4.40 -15.87 -10.75
C ALA A 304 -4.32 -17.39 -10.48
N LYS A 305 -3.10 -17.94 -10.45
CA LYS A 305 -2.87 -19.38 -10.21
C LYS A 305 -2.60 -19.73 -8.75
N LEU A 306 -1.97 -18.83 -8.00
CA LEU A 306 -1.44 -19.16 -6.67
C LEU A 306 -2.45 -18.86 -5.56
N CYS A 307 -3.07 -17.68 -5.58
CA CYS A 307 -3.92 -17.22 -4.48
C CYS A 307 -4.95 -16.17 -4.92
N PRO A 308 -5.81 -16.45 -5.93
CA PRO A 308 -6.74 -15.45 -6.42
C PRO A 308 -7.65 -14.91 -5.30
N GLY A 309 -8.07 -15.75 -4.35
CA GLY A 309 -8.90 -15.32 -3.22
C GLY A 309 -8.24 -14.31 -2.27
N VAL A 310 -6.91 -14.22 -2.24
CA VAL A 310 -6.19 -13.26 -1.37
C VAL A 310 -5.92 -11.97 -2.12
N CYS A 311 -5.19 -12.06 -3.24
CA CYS A 311 -4.66 -10.89 -3.95
C CYS A 311 -5.50 -10.42 -5.14
N ALA A 312 -6.61 -11.10 -5.44
CA ALA A 312 -7.59 -10.67 -6.44
C ALA A 312 -9.00 -10.53 -5.85
N TYR A 313 -9.12 -10.42 -4.53
CA TYR A 313 -10.37 -10.01 -3.89
C TYR A 313 -10.77 -8.60 -4.38
N PRO A 314 -12.05 -8.32 -4.69
CA PRO A 314 -13.22 -9.19 -4.55
C PRO A 314 -13.57 -10.03 -5.81
N PHE A 315 -12.70 -10.10 -6.83
CA PHE A 315 -12.93 -10.90 -8.05
C PHE A 315 -12.73 -12.40 -7.86
N ALA A 316 -12.07 -12.79 -6.79
CA ALA A 316 -12.09 -14.13 -6.24
C ALA A 316 -12.27 -14.02 -4.73
N VAL A 317 -13.05 -14.96 -4.16
CA VAL A 317 -13.44 -14.95 -2.76
C VAL A 317 -12.66 -16.05 -2.03
N PRO A 318 -12.05 -15.77 -0.86
CA PRO A 318 -11.42 -16.80 -0.05
C PRO A 318 -12.39 -17.91 0.37
N GLU A 319 -11.88 -19.14 0.50
CA GLU A 319 -12.69 -20.31 0.90
C GLU A 319 -13.39 -20.13 2.26
N TYR A 320 -12.78 -19.36 3.17
CA TYR A 320 -13.32 -19.11 4.51
C TYR A 320 -14.48 -18.09 4.55
N MET A 321 -14.88 -17.50 3.42
CA MET A 321 -16.02 -16.57 3.33
C MET A 321 -17.22 -17.21 2.62
N PRO A 322 -17.88 -18.21 3.22
CA PRO A 322 -19.00 -18.91 2.58
C PRO A 322 -20.17 -17.95 2.32
N GLY A 323 -20.78 -18.08 1.15
CA GLY A 323 -21.95 -17.28 0.76
C GLY A 323 -21.64 -15.90 0.16
N VAL A 324 -20.38 -15.45 0.17
CA VAL A 324 -19.96 -14.24 -0.55
C VAL A 324 -19.72 -14.59 -2.02
N LYS A 325 -20.38 -13.88 -2.93
CA LYS A 325 -20.20 -14.06 -4.37
C LYS A 325 -19.07 -13.17 -4.88
N ALA A 326 -18.17 -13.74 -5.68
CA ALA A 326 -17.14 -12.99 -6.37
C ALA A 326 -17.73 -11.92 -7.29
N ALA A 327 -17.13 -10.73 -7.25
CA ALA A 327 -17.40 -9.65 -8.17
C ALA A 327 -16.95 -10.04 -9.59
N LEU A 328 -17.64 -9.56 -10.62
CA LEU A 328 -17.24 -9.83 -11.99
C LEU A 328 -16.14 -8.83 -12.41
N PRO A 329 -14.95 -9.29 -12.86
CA PRO A 329 -13.82 -8.44 -13.19
C PRO A 329 -14.11 -7.55 -14.40
N PRO A 330 -13.86 -6.22 -14.33
CA PRO A 330 -14.23 -5.28 -15.38
C PRO A 330 -13.40 -5.39 -16.66
N ASN A 331 -12.29 -6.14 -16.65
CA ASN A 331 -11.48 -6.39 -17.83
C ASN A 331 -11.40 -7.88 -18.20
N GLY A 332 -12.18 -8.73 -17.53
CA GLY A 332 -12.32 -10.16 -17.84
C GLY A 332 -11.11 -11.02 -17.44
N ASP A 333 -10.17 -10.50 -16.66
CA ASP A 333 -8.99 -11.23 -16.19
C ASP A 333 -8.86 -11.05 -14.68
N VAL A 334 -9.30 -12.04 -13.89
CA VAL A 334 -9.33 -11.99 -12.42
C VAL A 334 -7.96 -11.60 -11.84
N GLY A 335 -6.88 -12.21 -12.31
CA GLY A 335 -5.54 -11.94 -11.80
C GLY A 335 -5.10 -10.52 -12.10
N VAL A 336 -5.24 -10.07 -13.35
CA VAL A 336 -4.80 -8.74 -13.76
C VAL A 336 -5.69 -7.62 -13.20
N ASP A 337 -7.00 -7.85 -13.11
CA ASP A 337 -7.92 -6.92 -12.46
C ASP A 337 -7.61 -6.79 -10.95
N GLY A 338 -7.25 -7.89 -10.27
CA GLY A 338 -6.71 -7.86 -8.92
C GLY A 338 -5.40 -7.07 -8.82
N MET A 339 -4.45 -7.36 -9.72
CA MET A 339 -3.17 -6.64 -9.79
C MET A 339 -3.35 -5.12 -10.00
N VAL A 340 -4.40 -4.66 -10.68
CA VAL A 340 -4.62 -3.22 -10.88
C VAL A 340 -4.80 -2.49 -9.54
N SER A 341 -5.53 -3.07 -8.57
CA SER A 341 -5.67 -2.45 -7.24
C SER A 341 -4.33 -2.43 -6.50
N VAL A 342 -3.55 -3.51 -6.57
CA VAL A 342 -2.22 -3.59 -5.93
C VAL A 342 -1.23 -2.63 -6.61
N ILE A 343 -1.22 -2.53 -7.93
CA ILE A 343 -0.38 -1.54 -8.66
C ILE A 343 -0.76 -0.12 -8.23
N ALA A 344 -2.05 0.17 -8.08
CA ALA A 344 -2.50 1.48 -7.62
C ALA A 344 -1.99 1.77 -6.20
N HIS A 345 -2.13 0.81 -5.29
CA HIS A 345 -1.63 0.87 -3.92
C HIS A 345 -0.13 1.20 -3.91
N GLU A 346 0.70 0.35 -4.53
CA GLU A 346 2.16 0.51 -4.50
C GLU A 346 2.63 1.80 -5.19
N VAL A 347 1.97 2.22 -6.27
CA VAL A 347 2.33 3.45 -6.99
C VAL A 347 1.91 4.70 -6.21
N ALA A 348 0.79 4.66 -5.48
CA ALA A 348 0.38 5.74 -4.60
C ALA A 348 1.39 5.94 -3.47
N GLU A 349 1.79 4.85 -2.81
CA GLU A 349 2.75 4.89 -1.71
C GLU A 349 4.16 5.28 -2.19
N LEU A 350 4.62 4.75 -3.33
CA LEU A 350 5.85 5.23 -3.96
C LEU A 350 5.83 6.72 -4.31
N ALA A 351 4.66 7.27 -4.68
CA ALA A 351 4.55 8.68 -4.98
C ALA A 351 4.70 9.54 -3.73
N THR A 352 4.21 9.06 -2.58
CA THR A 352 4.24 9.77 -1.29
C THR A 352 5.44 9.41 -0.41
N ASN A 353 6.11 8.30 -0.67
CA ASN A 353 7.14 7.73 0.17
C ASN A 353 8.18 6.86 -0.58
N PRO A 354 8.79 7.37 -1.67
CA PRO A 354 9.69 6.61 -2.53
C PRO A 354 10.91 5.98 -1.83
N LEU A 355 11.33 6.49 -0.67
CA LEU A 355 12.48 6.03 0.11
C LEU A 355 12.11 5.50 1.51
N VAL A 356 10.83 5.25 1.77
CA VAL A 356 10.33 4.68 3.04
C VAL A 356 10.67 5.55 4.27
N ASN A 357 10.67 6.87 4.09
CA ASN A 357 10.97 7.85 5.15
C ASN A 357 10.22 9.19 5.01
N ALA A 358 9.12 9.24 4.24
CA ALA A 358 8.33 10.44 3.99
C ALA A 358 6.95 10.38 4.66
N TRP A 359 5.92 9.78 4.06
CA TRP A 359 4.56 9.78 4.63
C TRP A 359 4.16 8.41 5.16
N TYR A 360 3.96 8.30 6.47
CA TYR A 360 3.40 7.11 7.13
C TYR A 360 2.79 7.47 8.48
N ALA A 361 1.92 6.60 9.00
CA ALA A 361 1.25 6.78 10.26
C ALA A 361 2.16 6.51 11.46
N GLY A 362 2.08 7.36 12.48
CA GLY A 362 2.82 7.19 13.74
C GLY A 362 4.20 7.84 13.74
N GLN A 363 5.06 7.39 14.67
CA GLN A 363 6.44 7.88 14.84
C GLN A 363 7.49 6.79 14.67
N ASP A 364 7.08 5.52 14.74
CA ASP A 364 7.98 4.39 14.65
C ASP A 364 8.19 4.01 13.18
N PRO A 365 9.41 4.16 12.63
CA PRO A 365 9.70 3.75 11.27
C PRO A 365 9.75 2.23 11.08
N SER A 366 9.65 1.43 12.16
CA SER A 366 9.77 -0.03 12.09
C SER A 366 8.57 -0.70 11.40
N PHE A 367 7.40 -0.05 11.44
CA PHE A 367 6.16 -0.51 10.82
C PHE A 367 5.40 0.68 10.22
N PRO A 368 5.90 1.28 9.12
CA PRO A 368 5.29 2.45 8.54
C PRO A 368 3.99 2.04 7.85
N VAL A 369 2.85 2.27 8.51
CA VAL A 369 1.54 2.09 7.86
C VAL A 369 1.29 3.29 6.96
N GLU A 370 1.17 3.06 5.66
CA GLU A 370 1.15 4.09 4.66
C GLU A 370 -0.26 4.43 4.17
N ILE A 371 -0.34 5.24 3.11
CA ILE A 371 -1.57 5.90 2.69
C ILE A 371 -2.57 4.93 2.07
N ALA A 372 -2.12 3.83 1.46
CA ALA A 372 -2.97 2.85 0.83
C ALA A 372 -3.23 1.66 1.75
N ASP A 373 -2.28 1.31 2.62
CA ASP A 373 -2.45 0.34 3.72
C ASP A 373 -3.71 0.59 4.56
N LEU A 374 -3.94 1.84 4.96
CA LEU A 374 -5.08 2.23 5.81
C LEU A 374 -6.45 1.95 5.17
N CYS A 375 -6.49 1.75 3.85
CA CYS A 375 -7.70 1.68 3.06
C CYS A 375 -7.83 0.37 2.29
N GLU A 376 -7.03 -0.63 2.65
CA GLU A 376 -7.10 -1.96 2.04
C GLU A 376 -8.53 -2.53 2.10
N GLY A 377 -9.01 -3.03 0.96
CA GLY A 377 -10.35 -3.60 0.84
C GLY A 377 -11.52 -2.60 0.83
N ILE A 378 -11.27 -1.29 0.95
CA ILE A 378 -12.33 -0.26 0.87
C ILE A 378 -12.46 0.24 -0.57
N TYR A 379 -13.54 -0.10 -1.26
CA TYR A 379 -13.77 0.28 -2.66
C TYR A 379 -14.90 1.29 -2.84
N GLY A 380 -15.63 1.64 -1.78
CA GLY A 380 -16.81 2.49 -1.84
C GLY A 380 -17.34 2.92 -0.48
N THR A 381 -18.32 3.83 -0.50
CA THR A 381 -19.01 4.29 0.72
C THR A 381 -19.61 3.13 1.50
N GLY A 382 -19.46 3.16 2.82
CA GLY A 382 -19.83 2.11 3.76
C GLY A 382 -18.88 0.91 3.79
N GLY A 383 -17.70 1.02 3.17
CA GLY A 383 -16.63 0.02 3.26
C GLY A 383 -15.82 0.09 4.56
N GLY A 384 -15.07 -0.97 4.84
CA GLY A 384 -14.31 -1.17 6.09
C GLY A 384 -14.84 -2.34 6.91
N GLY A 385 -14.01 -2.88 7.82
CA GLY A 385 -14.40 -3.99 8.69
C GLY A 385 -14.91 -5.24 7.94
N SER A 386 -14.26 -5.59 6.83
CA SER A 386 -14.60 -6.68 5.89
C SER A 386 -15.65 -6.36 4.81
N TYR A 387 -16.25 -5.17 4.81
CA TYR A 387 -17.17 -4.75 3.74
C TYR A 387 -16.43 -3.98 2.65
N THR A 388 -16.63 -4.35 1.39
CA THR A 388 -16.03 -3.65 0.23
C THR A 388 -16.59 -2.24 0.02
N GLY A 389 -17.75 -1.95 0.61
CA GLY A 389 -18.50 -0.73 0.34
C GLY A 389 -19.25 -0.75 -1.00
N GLN A 390 -19.92 0.36 -1.29
CA GLN A 390 -20.77 0.50 -2.48
C GLN A 390 -19.96 0.70 -3.77
N MET A 391 -19.99 -0.32 -4.61
CA MET A 391 -19.36 -0.32 -5.93
C MET A 391 -20.41 -0.12 -7.04
N LEU A 392 -19.96 0.26 -8.24
CA LEU A 392 -20.80 0.39 -9.42
C LEU A 392 -20.83 -0.92 -10.20
N ASN A 393 -21.95 -1.20 -10.85
CA ASN A 393 -22.08 -2.32 -11.79
C ASN A 393 -22.26 -1.80 -13.20
N ASP A 394 -21.66 -2.48 -14.16
CA ASP A 394 -21.88 -2.23 -15.58
C ASP A 394 -23.06 -3.08 -16.09
N ARG A 395 -23.49 -2.83 -17.32
CA ARG A 395 -24.64 -3.52 -17.94
C ARG A 395 -24.44 -5.03 -18.05
N ASP A 396 -23.21 -5.49 -18.15
CA ASP A 396 -22.81 -6.89 -18.19
C ASP A 396 -22.60 -7.50 -16.79
N GLY A 397 -22.82 -6.72 -15.73
CA GLY A 397 -22.63 -7.13 -14.34
C GLY A 397 -21.20 -6.93 -13.82
N ALA A 398 -20.27 -6.41 -14.64
CA ALA A 398 -18.91 -6.12 -14.20
C ALA A 398 -18.89 -5.06 -13.09
N THR A 399 -18.13 -5.30 -12.03
CA THR A 399 -18.04 -4.39 -10.88
C THR A 399 -16.83 -3.48 -11.01
N TYR A 400 -17.03 -2.18 -10.73
CA TYR A 400 -15.99 -1.16 -10.82
C TYR A 400 -16.29 0.01 -9.88
N ASN A 401 -15.32 0.87 -9.62
CA ASN A 401 -15.56 2.12 -8.89
C ASN A 401 -14.99 3.36 -9.60
N MET A 402 -14.26 3.17 -10.70
CA MET A 402 -13.71 4.27 -11.48
C MET A 402 -13.52 3.93 -12.97
N ARG A 403 -13.50 4.97 -13.79
CA ARG A 403 -13.30 4.90 -15.25
C ARG A 403 -11.92 5.40 -15.64
N GLY A 404 -11.28 4.71 -16.57
CA GLY A 404 -10.06 5.13 -17.26
C GLY A 404 -10.30 5.53 -18.71
N ILE A 405 -9.23 5.66 -19.50
CA ILE A 405 -9.28 6.10 -20.91
C ILE A 405 -10.14 5.17 -21.80
N ARG A 406 -10.12 3.85 -21.53
CA ARG A 406 -10.87 2.84 -22.32
C ARG A 406 -11.50 1.73 -21.48
N ARG A 407 -11.20 1.71 -20.19
CA ARG A 407 -11.49 0.60 -19.29
C ARG A 407 -12.15 1.11 -18.03
N ARG A 408 -12.80 0.20 -17.33
CA ARG A 408 -13.25 0.40 -15.97
C ARG A 408 -12.29 -0.34 -15.05
N PHE A 409 -12.16 0.17 -13.84
CA PHE A 409 -11.26 -0.39 -12.83
C PHE A 409 -11.95 -0.39 -11.48
N LEU A 410 -11.58 -1.38 -10.67
CA LEU A 410 -11.90 -1.44 -9.25
C LEU A 410 -10.59 -1.31 -8.49
N VAL A 411 -10.46 -0.26 -7.70
CA VAL A 411 -9.23 0.06 -6.97
C VAL A 411 -9.61 0.51 -5.57
N GLN A 412 -8.90 0.04 -4.56
CA GLN A 412 -9.13 0.48 -3.19
C GLN A 412 -8.98 2.01 -3.06
N TRP A 413 -9.65 2.59 -2.07
CA TRP A 413 -9.51 3.99 -1.74
C TRP A 413 -8.14 4.26 -1.11
N VAL A 414 -7.80 5.53 -0.93
CA VAL A 414 -6.55 5.94 -0.27
C VAL A 414 -6.88 6.92 0.85
N TRP A 415 -6.03 6.94 1.87
CA TRP A 415 -6.23 7.79 3.04
C TRP A 415 -6.23 9.26 2.63
N ASN A 416 -7.21 10.02 3.12
CA ASN A 416 -7.22 11.46 3.00
C ASN A 416 -6.86 12.06 4.35
N HIS A 417 -5.61 12.51 4.51
CA HIS A 417 -5.11 13.06 5.77
C HIS A 417 -5.80 14.37 6.20
N LEU A 418 -6.44 15.09 5.27
CA LEU A 418 -7.20 16.30 5.60
C LEU A 418 -8.56 15.97 6.21
N LEU A 419 -9.13 14.82 5.84
CA LEU A 419 -10.45 14.39 6.28
C LEU A 419 -10.39 13.29 7.36
N ASN A 420 -9.24 12.63 7.50
CA ASN A 420 -9.00 11.49 8.39
C ASN A 420 -9.90 10.28 8.12
N TYR A 421 -10.14 9.98 6.84
CA TYR A 421 -10.79 8.75 6.40
C TYR A 421 -10.38 8.37 4.96
N CYS A 422 -10.66 7.14 4.55
CA CYS A 422 -10.40 6.65 3.21
C CYS A 422 -11.32 7.33 2.21
N THR A 423 -10.76 7.90 1.14
CA THR A 423 -11.54 8.62 0.12
C THR A 423 -11.28 8.04 -1.27
N GLY A 424 -12.34 7.88 -2.06
CA GLY A 424 -12.24 7.57 -3.47
C GLY A 424 -13.33 8.24 -4.30
N PRO A 425 -13.20 8.24 -5.64
CA PRO A 425 -13.97 9.10 -6.52
C PRO A 425 -15.47 8.75 -6.64
N ASN A 426 -15.87 7.58 -6.14
CA ASN A 426 -17.25 7.12 -6.06
C ASN A 426 -17.88 7.34 -4.67
N ALA A 427 -17.22 8.08 -3.77
CA ALA A 427 -17.81 8.42 -2.48
C ALA A 427 -19.10 9.24 -2.69
N LEU A 428 -20.13 8.93 -1.90
CA LEU A 428 -21.46 9.53 -2.04
C LEU A 428 -21.55 10.96 -1.45
N ASP A 429 -20.56 11.35 -0.66
CA ASP A 429 -20.52 12.59 0.11
C ASP A 429 -19.59 13.66 -0.51
N GLN A 430 -19.26 13.53 -1.79
CA GLN A 430 -18.37 14.45 -2.52
C GLN A 430 -19.00 15.75 -3.01
#